data_AF-A0A166DK32-F1
#
_entry.id   AF-A0A166DK32-F1
#
_cell.length_a   1.000
_cell.length_b   1.000
_cell.length_c   1.000
_cell.angle_alpha   90.00
_cell.angle_beta   90.00
_cell.angle_gamma   90.00
#
_symmetry.space_group_name_H-M   'P 1'
#
loop_
_entity.id
_entity.type
_entity.pdbx_description
1 polymer ?
#
loop_
_entity_poly.entity_id
_entity_poly.type
_entity_poly.pdbx_seq_one_letter_code
_entity_poly.pdbx_strand_id
1 'polypeptide(L)'
;MVSNIEEHENEKQAEAGKRRLNDTGSLPPRLSKRYKYDHRLMEIVQKAQEEARLKEIERDMSADATFAETKQVTLTRDVLCSHCSLESFEKLIKGAMVRYSMGYSKTGEALYRLYEIIGVGENTPEAYRVNGQKIDRTLQMKHGDKARSFRLDNVSNSSPTKAEFQALTEARKQGGVKMPTKRELREKAEQLKEWHIEIAEPAQQASPILTAAPPAKTSTKPNDPHTRTVVKKKKIIMAPFSASRKQPR
;
A
#
# COMPACT_ATOMS: atom_id res chain seq x y z
N MET A 1 -1.36 40.69 61.35
CA MET A 1 -0.98 39.42 60.70
C MET A 1 -0.90 39.70 59.23
N VAL A 2 0.25 39.37 58.60
CA VAL A 2 0.57 39.39 57.14
C VAL A 2 0.25 40.70 56.43
N SER A 3 1.20 41.50 55.92
CA SER A 3 2.26 41.21 54.93
C SER A 3 3.13 42.48 54.82
N ASN A 4 4.24 42.44 54.06
CA ASN A 4 5.09 43.57 53.62
C ASN A 4 6.49 43.64 54.25
N ILE A 5 7.23 42.52 54.22
CA ILE A 5 8.70 42.53 54.41
C ILE A 5 9.45 42.10 53.13
N GLU A 6 8.78 41.57 52.10
CA GLU A 6 9.48 40.99 50.93
C GLU A 6 9.73 41.94 49.74
N GLU A 7 9.28 43.20 49.78
CA GLU A 7 9.45 44.09 48.60
C GLU A 7 10.67 45.03 48.68
N HIS A 8 11.32 45.18 49.84
CA HIS A 8 12.45 46.12 49.98
C HIS A 8 13.84 45.49 49.71
N GLU A 9 13.93 44.16 49.60
CA GLU A 9 15.17 43.45 49.27
C GLU A 9 15.39 43.30 47.75
N ASN A 10 14.33 43.35 46.95
CA ASN A 10 14.43 43.22 45.49
C ASN A 10 14.90 44.50 44.78
N GLU A 11 14.70 45.67 45.40
CA GLU A 11 15.11 46.95 44.79
C GLU A 11 16.59 47.28 45.04
N LYS A 12 17.17 46.81 46.16
CA LYS A 12 18.62 46.92 46.43
C LYS A 12 19.47 45.94 45.61
N GLN A 13 18.90 44.84 45.12
CA GLN A 13 19.59 43.92 44.20
C GLN A 13 19.52 44.38 42.73
N ALA A 14 18.57 45.24 42.36
CA ALA A 14 18.47 45.79 41.01
C ALA A 14 19.39 47.00 40.78
N GLU A 15 19.86 47.69 41.83
CA GLU A 15 20.56 48.97 41.72
C GLU A 15 22.08 48.91 41.98
N ALA A 16 22.62 47.74 42.36
CA ALA A 16 24.07 47.53 42.52
C ALA A 16 24.81 47.24 41.20
N GLY A 17 24.09 47.02 40.09
CA GLY A 17 24.69 46.57 38.82
C GLY A 17 25.05 47.68 37.82
N LYS A 18 24.74 48.95 38.10
CA LYS A 18 25.01 50.08 37.20
C LYS A 18 26.17 50.95 37.71
N ARG A 19 27.40 50.42 37.64
CA ARG A 19 28.61 51.25 37.57
C ARG A 19 29.20 51.16 36.17
N ARG A 20 29.25 52.33 35.53
CA ARG A 20 29.59 52.54 34.12
C ARG A 20 31.09 52.39 33.86
N LEU A 21 31.36 51.76 32.72
CA LEU A 21 32.36 52.01 31.69
C LEU A 21 33.81 52.39 32.08
N ASN A 22 34.70 51.60 31.46
CA ASN A 22 36.06 51.92 31.05
C ASN A 22 37.13 51.81 32.13
N ASP A 23 37.50 50.57 32.42
CA ASP A 23 38.86 50.27 32.83
C ASP A 23 39.47 49.27 31.84
N THR A 24 40.63 49.65 31.32
CA THR A 24 41.45 48.94 30.34
C THR A 24 42.02 47.67 30.95
N GLY A 25 41.20 46.61 30.99
CA GLY A 25 41.58 45.27 31.42
C GLY A 25 41.31 44.26 30.31
N SER A 26 42.19 44.22 29.31
CA SER A 26 42.26 43.09 28.39
C SER A 26 42.48 41.80 29.21
N LEU A 27 41.45 40.97 29.30
CA LEU A 27 41.50 39.59 29.80
C LEU A 27 40.72 38.70 28.81
N PRO A 28 41.27 37.55 28.43
CA PRO A 28 42.23 37.44 27.33
C PRO A 28 41.56 36.94 26.04
N PRO A 29 42.11 37.22 24.83
CA PRO A 29 41.83 36.42 23.64
C PRO A 29 42.56 35.07 23.75
N ARG A 30 42.18 34.25 24.74
CA ARG A 30 42.63 32.87 24.93
C ARG A 30 41.51 32.02 25.53
N LEU A 31 40.29 32.12 24.98
CA LEU A 31 39.35 30.99 24.98
C LEU A 31 40.04 29.88 24.19
N SER A 32 40.66 29.05 25.00
CA SER A 32 41.88 28.33 24.72
C SER A 32 41.59 27.14 23.80
N LYS A 33 42.67 26.50 23.33
CA LYS A 33 42.64 25.19 22.70
C LYS A 33 41.64 24.21 23.36
N ARG A 34 41.34 24.37 24.67
CA ARG A 34 40.32 23.66 25.46
C ARG A 34 38.90 23.73 24.90
N TYR A 35 38.34 24.91 24.59
CA TYR A 35 36.98 25.03 24.04
C TYR A 35 36.86 24.40 22.65
N LYS A 36 37.89 24.57 21.82
CA LYS A 36 38.00 23.88 20.52
C LYS A 36 38.16 22.36 20.68
N TYR A 37 38.73 21.91 21.80
CA TYR A 37 38.84 20.49 22.15
C TYR A 37 37.50 19.94 22.61
N ASP A 38 36.78 20.65 23.48
CA ASP A 38 35.46 20.26 23.99
C ASP A 38 34.41 20.19 22.87
N HIS A 39 34.42 21.12 21.90
CA HIS A 39 33.56 21.04 20.71
C HIS A 39 33.89 19.82 19.84
N ARG A 40 35.19 19.58 19.58
CA ARG A 40 35.64 18.42 18.79
C ARG A 40 35.32 17.10 19.50
N LEU A 41 35.37 17.08 20.84
CA LEU A 41 34.98 15.94 21.66
C LEU A 41 33.46 15.71 21.58
N MET A 42 32.65 16.78 21.61
CA MET A 42 31.19 16.68 21.41
C MET A 42 30.84 16.14 20.02
N GLU A 43 31.50 16.61 18.95
CA GLU A 43 31.30 16.06 17.60
C GLU A 43 31.65 14.58 17.51
N ILE A 44 32.77 14.16 18.13
CA ILE A 44 33.18 12.75 18.18
C ILE A 44 32.15 11.92 18.95
N VAL A 45 31.66 12.41 20.09
CA VAL A 45 30.64 11.72 20.89
C VAL A 45 29.32 11.61 20.12
N GLN A 46 28.87 12.70 19.49
CA GLN A 46 27.66 12.70 18.65
C GLN A 46 27.81 11.74 17.47
N LYS A 47 28.95 11.76 16.78
CA LYS A 47 29.22 10.84 15.67
C LYS A 47 29.26 9.39 16.14
N ALA A 48 29.89 9.10 17.27
CA ALA A 48 29.91 7.75 17.85
C ALA A 48 28.51 7.28 18.29
N GLN A 49 27.68 8.18 18.84
CA GLN A 49 26.28 7.91 19.16
C GLN A 49 25.46 7.60 17.91
N GLU A 50 25.62 8.39 16.84
CA GLU A 50 24.91 8.17 15.58
C GLU A 50 25.38 6.87 14.89
N GLU A 51 26.68 6.58 14.88
CA GLU A 51 27.22 5.30 14.36
C GLU A 51 26.69 4.10 15.17
N ALA A 52 26.62 4.21 16.50
CA ALA A 52 26.03 3.17 17.34
C ALA A 52 24.54 2.95 17.01
N ARG A 53 23.78 4.04 16.87
CA ARG A 53 22.36 4.02 16.50
C ARG A 53 22.13 3.41 15.12
N LEU A 54 22.93 3.79 14.11
CA LEU A 54 22.86 3.21 12.76
C LEU A 54 23.16 1.72 12.78
N LYS A 55 24.14 1.28 13.58
CA LYS A 55 24.48 -0.14 13.73
C LYS A 55 23.39 -0.94 14.45
N GLU A 56 22.68 -0.33 15.39
CA GLU A 56 21.48 -0.94 15.99
C GLU A 56 20.36 -1.11 14.96
N ILE A 57 20.06 -0.06 14.19
CA ILE A 57 19.07 -0.11 13.11
C ILE A 57 19.43 -1.19 12.08
N GLU A 58 20.69 -1.30 11.67
CA GLU A 58 21.13 -2.31 10.71
C GLU A 58 20.93 -3.75 11.23
N ARG A 59 21.24 -3.99 12.51
CA ARG A 59 20.97 -5.29 13.15
C ARG A 59 19.48 -5.59 13.20
N ASP A 60 18.66 -4.60 13.56
CA ASP A 60 17.21 -4.76 13.61
C ASP A 60 16.62 -5.07 12.23
N MET A 61 17.12 -4.41 11.19
CA MET A 61 16.68 -4.61 9.80
C MET A 61 17.14 -5.96 9.22
N SER A 62 18.25 -6.50 9.70
CA SER A 62 18.75 -7.83 9.34
C SER A 62 18.03 -8.97 10.09
N ALA A 63 17.23 -8.67 11.11
CA ALA A 63 16.52 -9.68 11.87
C ALA A 63 15.39 -10.34 11.05
N ASP A 64 14.82 -11.40 11.60
CA ASP A 64 13.67 -12.09 11.02
C ASP A 64 12.43 -11.19 10.97
N ALA A 65 11.62 -11.39 9.94
CA ALA A 65 10.35 -10.71 9.73
C ALA A 65 9.45 -10.71 10.97
N THR A 66 8.90 -9.53 11.29
CA THR A 66 7.91 -9.38 12.36
C THR A 66 6.49 -9.55 11.81
N PHE A 67 5.54 -9.91 12.68
CA PHE A 67 4.11 -9.91 12.34
C PHE A 67 3.62 -8.56 11.79
N ALA A 68 4.12 -7.44 12.33
CA ALA A 68 3.73 -6.10 11.90
C ALA A 68 4.09 -5.84 10.43
N GLU A 69 5.29 -6.24 10.00
CA GLU A 69 5.75 -6.09 8.61
C GLU A 69 4.99 -7.02 7.68
N THR A 70 4.76 -8.26 8.13
CA THR A 70 3.97 -9.25 7.39
C THR A 70 2.57 -8.72 7.08
N LYS A 71 1.94 -8.04 8.04
CA LYS A 71 0.64 -7.40 7.84
C LYS A 71 0.67 -6.31 6.77
N GLN A 72 1.76 -5.55 6.65
CA GLN A 72 1.90 -4.49 5.65
C GLN A 72 2.08 -5.04 4.23
N VAL A 73 2.73 -6.19 4.07
CA VAL A 73 2.90 -6.85 2.76
C VAL A 73 1.74 -7.78 2.40
N THR A 74 0.66 -7.78 3.19
CA THR A 74 -0.49 -8.65 2.92
C THR A 74 -1.41 -8.02 1.89
N LEU A 75 -1.68 -8.76 0.82
CA LEU A 75 -2.60 -8.35 -0.24
C LEU A 75 -4.00 -8.92 -0.02
N THR A 76 -4.99 -8.08 -0.32
CA THR A 76 -6.41 -8.45 -0.28
C THR A 76 -6.86 -8.94 -1.66
N ARG A 77 -7.98 -9.65 -1.68
CA ARG A 77 -8.58 -10.17 -2.93
C ARG A 77 -8.94 -9.04 -3.89
N ASP A 78 -9.47 -7.94 -3.38
CA ASP A 78 -9.93 -6.81 -4.21
C ASP A 78 -8.76 -6.17 -4.98
N VAL A 79 -7.62 -6.05 -4.32
CA VAL A 79 -6.37 -5.58 -4.91
C VAL A 79 -5.92 -6.57 -5.98
N LEU A 80 -5.77 -7.85 -5.63
CA LEU A 80 -5.33 -8.86 -6.60
C LEU A 80 -6.25 -8.94 -7.83
N CYS A 81 -7.57 -8.83 -7.62
CA CYS A 81 -8.57 -8.85 -8.68
C CYS A 81 -8.40 -7.66 -9.64
N SER A 82 -8.32 -6.44 -9.09
CA SER A 82 -8.21 -5.21 -9.89
C SER A 82 -6.95 -5.15 -10.76
N HIS A 83 -5.91 -5.87 -10.37
CA HIS A 83 -4.60 -5.81 -11.01
C HIS A 83 -4.21 -7.06 -11.79
N CYS A 84 -5.08 -8.07 -11.80
CA CYS A 84 -4.84 -9.33 -12.49
C CYS A 84 -4.64 -9.15 -14.01
N SER A 85 -5.17 -8.07 -14.60
CA SER A 85 -5.04 -7.74 -16.03
C SER A 85 -3.67 -7.16 -16.40
N LEU A 86 -2.92 -6.64 -15.43
CA LEU A 86 -1.67 -5.92 -15.69
C LEU A 86 -0.52 -6.89 -16.02
N GLU A 87 0.35 -6.50 -16.94
CA GLU A 87 1.52 -7.30 -17.36
C GLU A 87 2.65 -7.26 -16.31
N SER A 88 2.81 -6.12 -15.63
CA SER A 88 3.77 -5.96 -14.52
C SER A 88 3.32 -6.58 -13.19
N PHE A 89 2.11 -7.14 -13.15
CA PHE A 89 1.49 -7.67 -11.93
C PHE A 89 2.37 -8.71 -11.24
N GLU A 90 2.94 -9.65 -12.01
CA GLU A 90 3.74 -10.74 -11.47
C GLU A 90 4.97 -10.25 -10.70
N LYS A 91 5.68 -9.24 -11.22
CA LYS A 91 6.89 -8.71 -10.58
C LYS A 91 6.58 -8.04 -9.24
N LEU A 92 5.43 -7.40 -9.15
CA LEU A 92 5.02 -6.67 -7.98
C LEU A 92 4.56 -7.61 -6.85
N ILE A 93 3.68 -8.57 -7.16
CA ILE A 93 3.10 -9.45 -6.15
C ILE A 93 4.09 -10.49 -5.60
N LYS A 94 5.19 -10.73 -6.33
CA LYS A 94 6.27 -11.64 -5.90
C LYS A 94 6.83 -11.23 -4.54
N GLY A 95 6.74 -12.15 -3.59
CA GLY A 95 7.17 -11.96 -2.19
C GLY A 95 6.11 -11.33 -1.28
N ALA A 96 4.94 -10.96 -1.81
CA ALA A 96 3.82 -10.51 -0.99
C ALA A 96 3.13 -11.70 -0.28
N MET A 97 2.37 -11.38 0.76
CA MET A 97 1.68 -12.37 1.58
C MET A 97 0.20 -12.33 1.30
N VAL A 98 -0.47 -13.47 1.38
CA VAL A 98 -1.92 -13.56 1.16
C VAL A 98 -2.55 -14.52 2.14
N ARG A 99 -3.70 -14.10 2.67
CA ARG A 99 -4.53 -14.93 3.53
C ARG A 99 -5.48 -15.76 2.67
N TYR A 100 -5.29 -17.07 2.68
CA TYR A 100 -6.05 -18.00 1.85
C TYR A 100 -6.96 -18.88 2.71
N SER A 101 -8.23 -19.01 2.31
CA SER A 101 -9.17 -19.95 2.92
C SER A 101 -8.92 -21.37 2.40
N MET A 102 -8.58 -22.29 3.29
CA MET A 102 -8.44 -23.71 3.00
C MET A 102 -9.79 -24.47 3.05
N GLY A 103 -10.90 -23.75 3.25
CA GLY A 103 -12.23 -24.31 3.46
C GLY A 103 -12.58 -24.42 4.95
N TYR A 104 -13.49 -25.32 5.27
CA TYR A 104 -13.98 -25.53 6.64
C TYR A 104 -13.31 -26.73 7.29
N SER A 105 -12.99 -26.60 8.57
CA SER A 105 -12.56 -27.70 9.43
C SER A 105 -13.70 -28.70 9.62
N LYS A 106 -13.36 -29.89 10.13
CA LYS A 106 -14.33 -30.91 10.55
C LYS A 106 -15.32 -30.39 11.60
N THR A 107 -14.92 -29.36 12.34
CA THR A 107 -15.72 -28.66 13.35
C THR A 107 -16.56 -27.50 12.80
N GLY A 108 -16.52 -27.24 11.49
CA GLY A 108 -17.27 -26.17 10.83
C GLY A 108 -16.61 -24.79 10.85
N GLU A 109 -15.43 -24.64 11.45
CA GLU A 109 -14.70 -23.37 11.46
C GLU A 109 -13.94 -23.15 10.15
N ALA A 110 -14.02 -21.94 9.58
CA ALA A 110 -13.26 -21.59 8.38
C ALA A 110 -11.76 -21.51 8.71
N LEU A 111 -10.96 -22.33 8.04
CA LEU A 111 -9.53 -22.45 8.29
C LEU A 111 -8.75 -21.57 7.31
N TYR A 112 -8.09 -20.57 7.84
CA TYR A 112 -7.25 -19.65 7.07
C TYR A 112 -5.77 -19.99 7.28
N ARG A 113 -4.99 -19.82 6.22
CA ARG A 113 -3.53 -19.91 6.28
C ARG A 113 -2.90 -18.77 5.51
N LEU A 114 -1.73 -18.36 6.01
CA LEU A 114 -0.91 -17.39 5.33
C LEU A 114 0.01 -18.10 4.33
N TYR A 115 0.06 -17.55 3.13
CA TYR A 115 0.88 -18.03 2.03
C TYR A 115 1.73 -16.89 1.48
N GLU A 116 2.92 -17.21 1.00
CA GLU A 116 3.78 -16.30 0.26
C GLU A 116 3.57 -16.51 -1.24
N ILE A 117 3.41 -15.42 -2.00
CA ILE A 117 3.29 -15.48 -3.46
C ILE A 117 4.68 -15.68 -4.07
N ILE A 118 4.83 -16.74 -4.87
CA ILE A 118 6.02 -17.00 -5.69
C ILE A 118 5.87 -16.38 -7.08
N GLY A 119 4.65 -16.33 -7.61
CA GLY A 119 4.39 -15.82 -8.94
C GLY A 119 2.94 -16.01 -9.38
N VAL A 120 2.70 -15.73 -10.65
CA VAL A 120 1.43 -16.00 -11.32
C VAL A 120 1.54 -17.37 -11.97
N GLY A 121 0.54 -18.22 -11.76
CA GLY A 121 0.46 -19.55 -12.36
C GLY A 121 -0.13 -19.48 -13.78
N GLU A 122 -0.30 -20.67 -14.36
CA GLU A 122 -0.84 -20.81 -15.72
C GLU A 122 -2.27 -20.27 -15.84
N ASN A 123 -2.63 -19.89 -17.07
CA ASN A 123 -4.00 -19.53 -17.44
C ASN A 123 -4.88 -20.79 -17.36
N THR A 124 -5.94 -20.69 -16.59
CA THR A 124 -7.00 -21.69 -16.48
C THR A 124 -7.83 -21.68 -17.76
N PRO A 125 -8.17 -22.85 -18.33
CA PRO A 125 -9.03 -22.92 -19.52
C PRO A 125 -10.45 -22.40 -19.27
N GLU A 126 -10.91 -22.40 -18.01
CA GLU A 126 -12.19 -21.86 -17.59
C GLU A 126 -11.99 -20.61 -16.72
N ALA A 127 -12.39 -19.46 -17.28
CA ALA A 127 -12.39 -18.19 -16.55
C ALA A 127 -13.45 -18.21 -15.44
N TYR A 128 -13.04 -17.86 -14.22
CA TYR A 128 -13.91 -17.79 -13.05
C TYR A 128 -14.20 -16.33 -12.68
N ARG A 129 -15.29 -16.09 -11.95
CA ARG A 129 -15.66 -14.74 -11.53
C ARG A 129 -15.17 -14.46 -10.12
N VAL A 130 -14.40 -13.41 -9.95
CA VAL A 130 -14.01 -12.86 -8.65
C VAL A 130 -14.47 -11.42 -8.59
N ASN A 131 -15.26 -11.05 -7.57
CA ASN A 131 -15.81 -9.70 -7.42
C ASN A 131 -16.45 -9.10 -8.70
N GLY A 132 -17.06 -9.94 -9.54
CA GLY A 132 -17.70 -9.52 -10.80
C GLY A 132 -16.77 -9.41 -12.02
N GLN A 133 -15.46 -9.56 -11.85
CA GLN A 133 -14.50 -9.61 -12.96
C GLN A 133 -14.23 -11.07 -13.36
N LYS A 134 -14.09 -11.33 -14.66
CA LYS A 134 -13.69 -12.64 -15.17
C LYS A 134 -12.16 -12.72 -15.13
N ILE A 135 -11.65 -13.68 -14.38
CA ILE A 135 -10.23 -13.95 -14.23
C ILE A 135 -9.96 -15.36 -14.73
N ASP A 136 -8.96 -15.48 -15.60
CA ASP A 136 -8.44 -16.75 -16.11
C ASP A 136 -7.10 -17.14 -15.48
N ARG A 137 -6.48 -16.30 -14.65
CA ARG A 137 -5.16 -16.57 -14.06
C ARG A 137 -5.25 -17.28 -12.71
N THR A 138 -4.18 -18.00 -12.35
CA THR A 138 -3.99 -18.58 -11.00
C THR A 138 -2.79 -17.93 -10.31
N LEU A 139 -2.68 -18.05 -8.99
CA LEU A 139 -1.54 -17.60 -8.22
C LEU A 139 -0.72 -18.79 -7.74
N GLN A 140 0.57 -18.78 -8.00
CA GLN A 140 1.50 -19.76 -7.44
C GLN A 140 1.96 -19.27 -6.07
N MET A 141 1.63 -20.03 -5.04
CA MET A 141 1.82 -19.63 -3.65
C MET A 141 2.46 -20.78 -2.87
N LYS A 142 3.32 -20.46 -1.90
CA LYS A 142 3.97 -21.44 -1.02
C LYS A 142 3.61 -21.24 0.44
N HIS A 143 3.60 -22.36 1.16
CA HIS A 143 3.48 -22.40 2.61
C HIS A 143 4.56 -23.35 3.15
N GLY A 144 5.58 -22.76 3.79
CA GLY A 144 6.83 -23.47 4.06
C GLY A 144 7.54 -23.82 2.75
N ASP A 145 7.80 -25.11 2.55
CA ASP A 145 8.45 -25.66 1.34
C ASP A 145 7.44 -26.06 0.24
N LYS A 146 6.15 -26.16 0.56
CA LYS A 146 5.14 -26.64 -0.38
C LYS A 146 4.61 -25.50 -1.25
N ALA A 147 4.93 -25.53 -2.54
CA ALA A 147 4.36 -24.63 -3.55
C ALA A 147 3.15 -25.27 -4.25
N ARG A 148 2.09 -24.49 -4.47
CA ARG A 148 0.90 -24.90 -5.23
C ARG A 148 0.23 -23.71 -5.89
N SER A 149 -0.42 -23.95 -7.04
CA SER A 149 -1.25 -22.96 -7.72
C SER A 149 -2.67 -22.93 -7.15
N PHE A 150 -3.16 -21.73 -6.82
CA PHE A 150 -4.47 -21.50 -6.24
C PHE A 150 -5.26 -20.45 -7.05
N ARG A 151 -6.59 -20.56 -7.03
CA ARG A 151 -7.50 -19.56 -7.59
C ARG A 151 -7.65 -18.37 -6.64
N LEU A 152 -7.88 -17.18 -7.18
CA LEU A 152 -8.01 -15.94 -6.38
C LEU A 152 -9.30 -15.87 -5.54
N ASP A 153 -10.30 -16.71 -5.79
CA ASP A 153 -11.63 -16.62 -5.18
C ASP A 153 -11.60 -16.79 -3.63
N ASN A 154 -10.80 -17.74 -3.16
CA ASN A 154 -10.65 -18.09 -1.74
C ASN A 154 -9.70 -17.14 -0.97
N VAL A 155 -9.23 -16.06 -1.60
CA VAL A 155 -8.43 -15.05 -0.92
C VAL A 155 -9.33 -14.19 -0.04
N SER A 156 -8.90 -13.95 1.21
CA SER A 156 -9.63 -13.10 2.15
C SER A 156 -9.20 -11.63 2.01
N ASN A 157 -10.13 -10.71 2.24
CA ASN A 157 -9.84 -9.27 2.37
C ASN A 157 -9.43 -8.89 3.80
N SER A 158 -9.53 -9.79 4.77
CA SER A 158 -9.21 -9.51 6.17
C SER A 158 -7.71 -9.58 6.42
N SER A 159 -7.24 -8.79 7.39
CA SER A 159 -5.85 -8.86 7.86
C SER A 159 -5.50 -10.23 8.44
N PRO A 160 -4.23 -10.67 8.32
CA PRO A 160 -3.77 -11.92 8.89
C PRO A 160 -3.74 -11.87 10.42
N THR A 161 -3.84 -13.03 11.06
CA THR A 161 -3.77 -13.15 12.52
C THR A 161 -2.39 -13.64 13.00
N LYS A 162 -2.07 -13.41 14.27
CA LYS A 162 -0.79 -13.86 14.86
C LYS A 162 -0.64 -15.39 14.81
N ALA A 163 -1.74 -16.12 15.00
CA ALA A 163 -1.73 -17.59 14.94
C ALA A 163 -1.37 -18.10 13.54
N GLU A 164 -1.92 -17.49 12.48
CA GLU A 164 -1.59 -17.82 11.09
C GLU A 164 -0.10 -17.54 10.77
N PHE A 165 0.44 -16.46 11.32
CA PHE A 165 1.86 -16.11 11.17
C PHE A 165 2.79 -17.10 11.89
N GLN A 166 2.42 -17.53 13.10
CA GLN A 166 3.16 -18.56 13.83
C GLN A 166 3.17 -19.88 13.05
N ALA A 167 2.02 -20.30 12.54
CA ALA A 167 1.91 -21.50 11.70
C ALA A 167 2.77 -21.42 10.43
N LEU A 168 2.84 -20.26 9.77
CA LEU A 168 3.74 -20.06 8.61
C LEU A 168 5.22 -20.17 9.02
N THR A 169 5.59 -19.59 10.16
CA THR A 169 6.96 -19.60 10.67
C THR A 169 7.38 -21.04 11.01
N GLU A 170 6.51 -21.80 11.65
CA GLU A 170 6.73 -23.23 11.94
C GLU A 170 6.86 -24.05 10.65
N ALA A 171 5.97 -23.84 9.68
CA ALA A 171 6.03 -24.52 8.39
C ALA A 171 7.32 -24.23 7.62
N ARG A 172 7.85 -23.00 7.69
CA ARG A 172 9.15 -22.64 7.11
C ARG A 172 10.32 -23.29 7.84
N LYS A 173 10.29 -23.30 9.18
CA LYS A 173 11.31 -24.00 9.98
C LYS A 173 11.35 -25.50 9.66
N GLN A 174 10.19 -26.14 9.53
CA GLN A 174 10.09 -27.55 9.14
C GLN A 174 10.56 -27.81 7.70
N GLY A 175 10.31 -26.87 6.79
CA GLY A 175 10.73 -26.95 5.39
C GLY A 175 12.17 -26.50 5.13
N GLY A 176 12.92 -26.06 6.14
CA GLY A 176 14.27 -25.50 5.96
C GLY A 176 14.32 -24.20 5.13
N VAL A 177 13.18 -23.52 4.95
CA VAL A 177 13.10 -22.28 4.17
C VAL A 177 13.42 -21.10 5.09
N LYS A 178 14.40 -20.28 4.69
CA LYS A 178 14.79 -19.09 5.45
C LYS A 178 13.61 -18.10 5.54
N MET A 179 13.44 -17.49 6.72
CA MET A 179 12.51 -16.38 6.88
C MET A 179 13.00 -15.15 6.09
N PRO A 180 12.10 -14.40 5.44
CA PRO A 180 12.46 -13.14 4.82
C PRO A 180 12.94 -12.16 5.89
N THR A 181 13.89 -11.30 5.53
CA THR A 181 14.41 -10.27 6.43
C THR A 181 13.41 -9.13 6.57
N LYS A 182 13.48 -8.39 7.68
CA LYS A 182 12.65 -7.18 7.88
C LYS A 182 12.85 -6.16 6.77
N ARG A 183 14.10 -6.00 6.30
CA ARG A 183 14.44 -5.11 5.19
C ARG A 183 13.68 -5.44 3.91
N GLU A 184 13.72 -6.71 3.48
CA GLU A 184 13.04 -7.14 2.26
C GLU A 184 11.52 -6.91 2.35
N LEU A 185 10.91 -7.20 3.50
CA LEU A 185 9.48 -6.95 3.68
C LEU A 185 9.14 -5.46 3.70
N ARG A 186 9.99 -4.62 4.28
CA ARG A 186 9.78 -3.17 4.32
C ARG A 186 9.90 -2.55 2.92
N GLU A 187 10.93 -2.91 2.18
CA GLU A 187 11.11 -2.50 0.78
C GLU A 187 9.90 -2.93 -0.06
N LYS A 188 9.41 -4.16 0.15
CA LYS A 188 8.19 -4.64 -0.51
C LYS A 188 6.94 -3.89 -0.09
N ALA A 189 6.79 -3.54 1.19
CA ALA A 189 5.67 -2.76 1.66
C ALA A 189 5.68 -1.35 1.07
N GLU A 190 6.85 -0.74 0.89
CA GLU A 190 7.00 0.56 0.24
C GLU A 190 6.66 0.46 -1.26
N GLN A 191 7.14 -0.55 -1.97
CA GLN A 191 6.76 -0.83 -3.37
C GLN A 191 5.24 -1.01 -3.54
N LEU A 192 4.58 -1.75 -2.64
CA LEU A 192 3.13 -1.95 -2.71
C LEU A 192 2.36 -0.65 -2.43
N LYS A 193 2.84 0.19 -1.51
CA LYS A 193 2.22 1.49 -1.20
C LYS A 193 2.33 2.45 -2.38
N GLU A 194 3.52 2.57 -2.97
CA GLU A 194 3.76 3.42 -4.13
C GLU A 194 2.87 3.00 -5.30
N TRP A 195 2.80 1.70 -5.56
CA TRP A 195 1.94 1.16 -6.60
C TRP A 195 0.46 1.39 -6.33
N HIS A 196 0.01 1.24 -5.07
CA HIS A 196 -1.37 1.54 -4.69
C HIS A 196 -1.75 3.01 -4.94
N ILE A 197 -0.80 3.93 -4.79
CA ILE A 197 -0.97 5.36 -5.10
C ILE A 197 -0.99 5.58 -6.61
N GLU A 198 -0.07 4.96 -7.35
CA GLU A 198 0.04 5.11 -8.81
C GLU A 198 -1.24 4.68 -9.54
N ILE A 199 -1.93 3.66 -9.03
CA ILE A 199 -3.19 3.19 -9.62
C ILE A 199 -4.42 3.99 -9.14
N ALA A 200 -4.30 4.78 -8.08
CA ALA A 200 -5.33 5.74 -7.71
C ALA A 200 -5.26 7.02 -8.60
N GLU A 201 -4.15 7.24 -9.30
CA GLU A 201 -3.91 8.40 -10.15
C GLU A 201 -4.30 8.33 -11.65
N PRO A 202 -5.00 7.33 -12.23
CA PRO A 202 -5.33 7.35 -13.66
C PRO A 202 -6.58 8.19 -13.98
N ALA A 203 -6.79 9.33 -13.32
CA ALA A 203 -7.94 10.22 -13.57
C ALA A 203 -7.57 11.67 -14.00
N GLN A 204 -6.30 12.01 -14.22
CA GLN A 204 -5.91 13.39 -14.59
C GLN A 204 -4.93 13.52 -15.78
N GLN A 205 -4.95 12.59 -16.73
CA GLN A 205 -4.40 12.84 -18.08
C GLN A 205 -5.41 12.48 -19.18
N ALA A 206 -6.61 13.07 -19.10
CA ALA A 206 -7.39 13.40 -20.27
C ALA A 206 -7.57 14.92 -20.28
N SER A 207 -6.64 15.63 -20.93
CA SER A 207 -6.79 17.06 -21.15
C SER A 207 -7.99 17.30 -22.08
N PRO A 208 -8.91 18.21 -21.73
CA PRO A 208 -9.91 18.72 -22.67
C PRO A 208 -9.26 19.82 -23.51
N ILE A 209 -9.38 19.75 -24.84
CA ILE A 209 -9.22 20.94 -25.68
C ILE A 209 -10.56 21.18 -26.36
N LEU A 210 -11.40 21.96 -25.68
CA LEU A 210 -12.44 22.78 -26.28
C LEU A 210 -11.90 24.22 -26.28
N THR A 211 -11.76 24.81 -27.45
CA THR A 211 -12.31 26.13 -27.85
C THR A 211 -11.40 26.85 -28.85
N ALA A 212 -11.91 27.05 -30.06
CA ALA A 212 -11.69 28.28 -30.82
C ALA A 212 -13.00 28.60 -31.58
N ALA A 213 -13.46 29.84 -31.43
CA ALA A 213 -14.78 30.37 -31.73
C ALA A 213 -14.91 30.92 -33.19
N PRO A 214 -16.08 31.45 -33.63
CA PRO A 214 -16.51 31.63 -35.04
C PRO A 214 -16.17 33.04 -35.61
N PRO A 215 -16.42 33.37 -36.91
CA PRO A 215 -17.73 33.86 -37.38
C PRO A 215 -18.07 33.66 -38.90
N ALA A 216 -19.37 33.64 -39.27
CA ALA A 216 -20.00 34.57 -40.23
C ALA A 216 -21.38 34.08 -40.71
N LYS A 217 -22.30 35.05 -40.83
CA LYS A 217 -23.74 34.93 -41.11
C LYS A 217 -24.00 34.91 -42.63
N THR A 218 -25.00 34.15 -43.09
CA THR A 218 -25.96 34.63 -44.12
C THR A 218 -27.31 33.91 -44.00
N SER A 219 -28.31 34.74 -43.69
CA SER A 219 -29.76 34.68 -43.86
C SER A 219 -30.41 33.61 -44.76
N THR A 220 -31.59 33.14 -44.31
CA THR A 220 -32.92 33.29 -44.96
C THR A 220 -33.76 32.01 -44.84
N LYS A 221 -34.87 32.09 -44.08
CA LYS A 221 -36.08 31.25 -44.20
C LYS A 221 -37.04 31.94 -45.21
N PRO A 222 -38.06 31.31 -45.84
CA PRO A 222 -38.97 30.32 -45.22
C PRO A 222 -39.62 29.22 -46.11
N ASN A 223 -40.31 28.30 -45.43
CA ASN A 223 -41.49 27.49 -45.81
C ASN A 223 -41.54 26.70 -47.14
N ASP A 224 -41.72 25.37 -47.05
CA ASP A 224 -43.03 24.75 -47.30
C ASP A 224 -43.08 23.24 -46.93
N PRO A 225 -44.29 22.65 -46.74
CA PRO A 225 -44.47 21.37 -46.06
C PRO A 225 -44.99 20.27 -47.01
N HIS A 226 -44.18 19.26 -47.34
CA HIS A 226 -44.67 17.92 -47.71
C HIS A 226 -43.51 16.96 -48.00
N THR A 227 -43.27 15.99 -47.12
CA THR A 227 -43.09 14.59 -47.53
C THR A 227 -43.13 13.66 -46.34
N ARG A 228 -44.27 12.96 -46.24
CA ARG A 228 -44.54 11.83 -45.37
C ARG A 228 -43.77 10.62 -45.90
N THR A 229 -42.69 10.21 -45.25
CA THR A 229 -42.03 8.92 -45.56
C THR A 229 -42.36 7.89 -44.49
N VAL A 230 -43.05 6.85 -44.94
CA VAL A 230 -43.65 5.77 -44.17
C VAL A 230 -42.57 4.81 -43.66
N VAL A 231 -42.52 4.62 -42.34
CA VAL A 231 -41.78 3.52 -41.70
C VAL A 231 -42.50 2.20 -42.01
N LYS A 232 -41.92 1.38 -42.89
CA LYS A 232 -42.40 0.01 -43.15
C LYS A 232 -42.05 -0.90 -41.96
N LYS A 233 -43.07 -1.27 -41.18
CA LYS A 233 -43.04 -2.38 -40.22
C LYS A 233 -42.77 -3.71 -40.97
N LYS A 234 -41.67 -4.40 -40.67
CA LYS A 234 -41.50 -5.81 -41.05
C LYS A 234 -42.28 -6.69 -40.07
N LYS A 235 -43.27 -7.40 -40.61
CA LYS A 235 -44.16 -8.34 -39.92
C LYS A 235 -43.40 -9.67 -39.76
N ILE A 236 -43.15 -10.06 -38.51
CA ILE A 236 -42.66 -11.39 -38.15
C ILE A 236 -43.88 -12.32 -38.21
N ILE A 237 -43.84 -13.32 -39.09
CA ILE A 237 -44.88 -14.35 -39.22
C ILE A 237 -44.45 -15.54 -38.36
N MET A 238 -45.33 -15.92 -37.43
CA MET A 238 -45.26 -17.13 -36.61
C MET A 238 -45.54 -18.39 -37.43
N ALA A 239 -44.83 -19.47 -37.14
CA ALA A 239 -45.28 -20.84 -37.43
C ALA A 239 -45.10 -21.69 -36.16
N PRO A 240 -46.16 -22.29 -35.60
CA PRO A 240 -46.03 -23.33 -34.58
C PRO A 240 -45.84 -24.69 -35.26
N PHE A 241 -44.67 -25.31 -35.07
CA PHE A 241 -44.43 -26.69 -35.48
C PHE A 241 -44.95 -27.64 -34.40
N SER A 242 -46.08 -28.29 -34.68
CA SER A 242 -46.70 -29.30 -33.83
C SER A 242 -45.94 -30.63 -33.89
N ALA A 243 -45.33 -31.05 -32.79
CA ALA A 243 -44.76 -32.39 -32.66
C ALA A 243 -45.81 -33.36 -32.06
N SER A 244 -46.36 -34.22 -32.93
CA SER A 244 -47.22 -35.33 -32.57
C SER A 244 -46.39 -36.45 -31.91
N ARG A 245 -46.70 -36.77 -30.66
CA ARG A 245 -46.17 -37.91 -29.91
C ARG A 245 -46.92 -39.16 -30.33
N LYS A 246 -46.27 -40.08 -31.04
CA LYS A 246 -46.69 -41.49 -31.15
C LYS A 246 -45.56 -42.38 -30.64
N GLN A 247 -45.86 -43.10 -29.56
CA GLN A 247 -45.13 -44.30 -29.14
C GLN A 247 -45.92 -45.51 -29.67
N PRO A 248 -45.25 -46.57 -30.14
CA PRO A 248 -45.81 -47.90 -30.03
C PRO A 248 -44.98 -48.80 -29.11
N ARG A 249 -45.70 -49.79 -28.58
CA ARG A 249 -45.33 -50.81 -27.60
C ARG A 249 -44.19 -51.72 -28.05
#